data_AF-A0A9R0Z3T2-F1
#
_entry.id   AF-A0A9R0Z3T2-F1
#
_cell.length_a   1.000
_cell.length_b   1.000
_cell.length_c   1.000
_cell.angle_alpha   90.00
_cell.angle_beta   90.00
_cell.angle_gamma   90.00
#
_symmetry.space_group_name_H-M   'P 1'
#
loop_
_entity.id
_entity.type
_entity.pdbx_description
1 polymer ?
#
loop_
_entity_poly.entity_id
_entity_poly.type
_entity_poly.pdbx_seq_one_letter_code
_entity_poly.pdbx_strand_id
1 'polypeptide(L)'
;MANAREIRRLQRADGPAAVLAIGTANPQHRLSQDEYPEYYFRVTNSEHLAEQQMVTAELKTCGLDGNVSTKLPNLVADNIKQCLLDVFSPLGIEVKWNDLFWAVHPGAMAILDKIERVLLLEPGKLMASRTVAREYGNMLSATIIFVLDEQRRRMEEEGEWAEWGAMVGFGPGFTMETMVLQATSNLKKIN
;
A
#
# COMPACT_ATOMS: atom_id res chain seq x y z
N MET A 1 -7.41 -9.14 -31.10
CA MET A 1 -7.11 -9.32 -29.66
C MET A 1 -6.22 -8.18 -29.24
N ALA A 2 -6.52 -7.51 -28.12
CA ALA A 2 -5.64 -6.44 -27.62
C ALA A 2 -4.30 -7.04 -27.17
N ASN A 3 -3.18 -6.39 -27.49
CA ASN A 3 -1.88 -6.85 -27.04
C ASN A 3 -1.64 -6.46 -25.56
N ALA A 4 -0.65 -7.06 -24.90
CA ALA A 4 -0.38 -6.83 -23.47
C ALA A 4 -0.12 -5.34 -23.13
N ARG A 5 0.36 -4.55 -24.09
CA ARG A 5 0.62 -3.11 -23.94
C ARG A 5 -0.68 -2.31 -23.93
N GLU A 6 -1.64 -2.68 -24.77
CA GLU A 6 -2.98 -2.07 -24.79
C GLU A 6 -3.75 -2.36 -23.50
N ILE A 7 -3.67 -3.59 -22.98
CA ILE A 7 -4.28 -3.96 -21.69
C ILE A 7 -3.68 -3.12 -20.55
N ARG A 8 -2.35 -2.97 -20.49
CA ARG A 8 -1.68 -2.14 -19.47
C ARG A 8 -2.00 -0.66 -19.60
N ARG A 9 -2.19 -0.15 -20.83
CA ARG A 9 -2.59 1.24 -21.06
C ARG A 9 -4.01 1.52 -20.59
N LEU A 10 -4.93 0.58 -20.81
CA LEU A 10 -6.32 0.67 -20.33
C LEU A 10 -6.41 0.63 -18.80
N GLN A 11 -5.43 0.05 -18.12
CA GLN A 11 -5.36 0.00 -16.66
C GLN A 11 -4.77 1.28 -16.03
N ARG A 12 -4.30 2.27 -16.80
CA ARG A 12 -3.78 3.53 -16.23
C ARG A 12 -4.89 4.57 -16.17
N ALA A 13 -5.20 5.06 -14.98
CA ALA A 13 -5.93 6.32 -14.83
C ALA A 13 -4.96 7.50 -14.67
N ASP A 14 -5.45 8.68 -15.06
CA ASP A 14 -4.78 9.97 -14.84
C ASP A 14 -5.50 10.72 -13.72
N GLY A 15 -4.76 11.13 -12.69
CA GLY A 15 -5.30 11.92 -11.58
C GLY A 15 -4.22 12.26 -10.54
N PRO A 16 -4.22 13.48 -9.96
CA PRO A 16 -3.30 13.83 -8.89
C PRO A 16 -3.72 13.16 -7.57
N ALA A 17 -2.74 12.74 -6.77
CA ALA A 17 -2.92 12.41 -5.35
C ALA A 17 -2.08 13.38 -4.52
N ALA A 18 -2.59 13.82 -3.37
CA ALA A 18 -1.86 14.68 -2.45
C ALA A 18 -1.97 14.13 -1.02
N VAL A 19 -0.85 14.18 -0.29
CA VAL A 19 -0.79 13.89 1.15
C VAL A 19 -0.09 15.05 1.84
N LEU A 20 -0.67 15.52 2.95
CA LEU A 20 0.00 16.45 3.85
C LEU A 20 0.66 15.66 4.99
N ALA A 21 1.99 15.59 4.99
CA ALA A 21 2.75 14.99 6.08
C ALA A 21 3.29 16.07 7.02
N ILE A 22 3.04 15.94 8.32
CA ILE A 22 3.52 16.88 9.35
C ILE A 22 4.51 16.14 10.25
N GLY A 23 5.76 16.63 10.30
CA GLY A 23 6.81 16.10 11.18
C GLY A 23 6.71 16.63 12.61
N THR A 24 7.35 15.94 13.56
CA THR A 24 7.31 16.26 15.01
C THR A 24 8.10 17.52 15.41
N ALA A 25 8.86 18.12 14.50
CA ALA A 25 9.60 19.37 14.73
C ALA A 25 8.71 20.61 14.50
N ASN A 26 7.74 20.86 15.40
CA ASN A 26 6.80 21.98 15.26
C ASN A 26 7.13 23.16 16.21
N PRO A 27 7.50 24.37 15.70
CA PRO A 27 7.81 25.59 16.48
C PRO A 27 6.58 26.33 17.05
N GLN A 28 6.79 27.42 17.80
CA GLN A 28 5.86 28.07 18.76
C GLN A 28 4.48 28.56 18.26
N HIS A 29 4.14 28.44 16.97
CA HIS A 29 2.81 28.76 16.41
C HIS A 29 2.01 27.49 16.11
N ARG A 30 1.90 26.60 17.11
CA ARG A 30 1.34 25.24 17.01
C ARG A 30 -0.18 25.21 16.87
N LEU A 31 -0.65 24.39 15.93
CA LEU A 31 -1.99 23.79 15.94
C LEU A 31 -1.94 22.46 16.72
N SER A 32 -3.07 22.07 17.29
CA SER A 32 -3.22 20.79 17.97
C SER A 32 -3.07 19.66 16.95
N GLN A 33 -2.09 18.76 17.16
CA GLN A 33 -1.88 17.60 16.28
C GLN A 33 -3.03 16.60 16.44
N ASP A 34 -3.89 16.74 17.42
CA ASP A 34 -5.13 15.97 17.59
C ASP A 34 -6.30 16.52 16.74
N GLU A 35 -6.10 17.53 15.88
CA GLU A 35 -7.12 18.03 14.93
C GLU A 35 -6.94 17.54 13.48
N TYR A 36 -5.79 16.95 13.09
CA TYR A 36 -5.41 16.78 11.66
C TYR A 36 -4.91 15.39 11.16
N PRO A 37 -4.34 14.47 11.96
CA PRO A 37 -3.77 13.23 11.44
C PRO A 37 -4.79 12.11 11.40
N GLU A 38 -4.93 11.54 10.21
CA GLU A 38 -5.69 10.31 9.98
C GLU A 38 -4.82 9.07 10.31
N TYR A 39 -3.53 9.16 10.02
CA TYR A 39 -2.54 8.11 10.29
C TYR A 39 -1.25 8.69 10.89
N TYR A 40 -0.65 7.92 11.78
CA TYR A 40 0.75 8.08 12.15
C TYR A 40 1.63 7.06 11.40
N PHE A 41 2.64 7.58 10.69
CA PHE A 41 3.74 6.77 10.16
C PHE A 41 4.71 6.42 11.29
N ARG A 42 4.90 5.14 11.58
CA ARG A 42 5.69 4.69 12.74
C ARG A 42 7.05 4.11 12.36
N VAL A 43 7.05 3.07 11.53
CA VAL A 43 8.27 2.38 11.10
C VAL A 43 8.19 2.13 9.60
N THR A 44 9.31 2.35 8.91
CA THR A 44 9.46 2.11 7.46
C THR A 44 10.64 1.18 7.23
N ASN A 45 10.49 0.23 6.31
CA ASN A 45 11.61 -0.55 5.78
C ASN A 45 11.49 -0.70 4.27
N SER A 46 12.64 -0.67 3.60
CA SER A 46 12.78 -0.81 2.14
C SER A 46 13.69 -1.99 1.87
N GLU A 47 13.12 -3.10 1.41
CA GLU A 47 13.86 -4.32 1.11
C GLU A 47 14.10 -4.40 -0.39
N HIS A 48 15.36 -4.22 -0.78
CA HIS A 48 15.78 -4.39 -2.17
C HIS A 48 16.14 -5.84 -2.42
N LEU A 49 15.21 -6.56 -3.03
CA LEU A 49 15.39 -7.95 -3.41
C LEU A 49 16.00 -7.93 -4.80
N ALA A 50 17.30 -8.23 -4.89
CA ALA A 50 18.15 -8.06 -6.09
C ALA A 50 17.78 -9.01 -7.25
N GLU A 51 16.50 -9.09 -7.60
CA GLU A 51 15.94 -9.81 -8.73
C GLU A 51 15.70 -8.81 -9.86
N GLN A 52 16.81 -8.48 -10.53
CA GLN A 52 16.79 -7.63 -11.71
C GLN A 52 15.74 -8.14 -12.72
N GLN A 53 15.01 -7.20 -13.35
CA GLN A 53 13.99 -7.44 -14.39
C GLN A 53 12.58 -7.84 -13.92
N MET A 54 12.28 -7.88 -12.62
CA MET A 54 10.90 -8.16 -12.17
C MET A 54 9.92 -7.02 -12.44
N VAL A 55 10.36 -5.79 -12.22
CA VAL A 55 9.67 -4.56 -12.62
C VAL A 55 10.70 -3.67 -13.29
N THR A 56 10.44 -3.28 -14.54
CA THR A 56 11.30 -2.36 -15.30
C THR A 56 10.51 -1.15 -15.75
N ALA A 57 11.20 -0.01 -15.79
CA ALA A 57 10.70 1.24 -16.34
C ALA A 57 11.82 1.86 -17.18
N GLU A 58 11.62 1.94 -18.48
CA GLU A 58 12.59 2.45 -19.45
C GLU A 58 12.04 3.71 -20.11
N LEU A 59 12.79 4.80 -20.09
CA LEU A 59 12.43 5.99 -20.84
C LEU A 59 12.79 5.80 -22.31
N LYS A 60 11.79 5.83 -23.19
CA LYS A 60 11.93 5.72 -24.64
C LYS A 60 11.48 7.02 -25.31
N THR A 61 11.78 7.15 -26.60
CA THR A 61 11.34 8.31 -27.41
C THR A 61 9.82 8.49 -27.46
N CYS A 62 9.05 7.43 -27.20
CA CYS A 62 7.59 7.46 -27.11
C CYS A 62 7.04 7.56 -25.68
N GLY A 63 7.89 7.88 -24.70
CA GLY A 63 7.53 7.98 -23.29
C GLY A 63 8.07 6.83 -22.43
N LEU A 64 7.54 6.68 -21.22
CA LEU A 64 7.96 5.66 -20.27
C LEU A 64 7.34 4.29 -20.63
N ASP A 65 8.18 3.31 -20.92
CA ASP A 65 7.79 1.94 -21.21
C ASP A 65 8.08 1.05 -20.00
N GLY A 66 7.07 0.34 -19.50
CA GLY A 66 7.16 -0.44 -18.28
C GLY A 66 6.87 -1.92 -18.52
N ASN A 67 7.64 -2.80 -17.89
CA ASN A 67 7.35 -4.23 -17.86
C ASN A 67 7.25 -4.78 -16.44
N VAL A 68 6.30 -5.69 -16.26
CA VAL A 68 6.08 -6.42 -15.00
C VAL A 68 6.13 -7.90 -15.32
N SER A 69 7.04 -8.61 -14.66
CA SER A 69 7.24 -10.06 -14.78
C SER A 69 6.04 -10.83 -14.22
N THR A 70 5.65 -11.92 -14.87
CA THR A 70 4.61 -12.84 -14.37
C THR A 70 5.04 -13.61 -13.13
N LYS A 71 6.34 -13.60 -12.79
CA LYS A 71 6.89 -14.22 -11.58
C LYS A 71 6.73 -13.35 -10.33
N LEU A 72 6.50 -12.05 -10.50
CA LEU A 72 6.42 -11.07 -9.43
C LEU A 72 5.48 -11.47 -8.28
N PRO A 73 4.25 -11.98 -8.52
CA PRO A 73 3.35 -12.35 -7.43
C PRO A 73 3.88 -13.49 -6.53
N ASN A 74 4.64 -14.44 -7.10
CA ASN A 74 5.26 -15.50 -6.30
C ASN A 74 6.42 -14.94 -5.47
N LEU A 75 7.23 -14.07 -6.06
CA LEU A 75 8.34 -13.45 -5.34
C LEU A 75 7.84 -12.59 -4.16
N VAL A 76 6.74 -11.86 -4.34
CA VAL A 76 6.07 -11.15 -3.23
C VAL A 76 5.60 -12.14 -2.15
N ALA A 77 4.95 -13.24 -2.54
CA ALA A 77 4.49 -14.27 -1.60
C ALA A 77 5.63 -14.84 -0.76
N ASP A 78 6.79 -15.09 -1.36
CA ASP A 78 7.93 -15.71 -0.70
C ASP A 78 8.59 -14.78 0.34
N ASN A 79 8.49 -13.46 0.16
CA ASN A 79 9.22 -12.48 0.97
C ASN A 79 8.34 -11.65 1.93
N ILE A 80 7.05 -11.45 1.62
CA ILE A 80 6.20 -10.50 2.36
C ILE A 80 6.14 -10.78 3.87
N LYS A 81 6.09 -12.04 4.28
CA LYS A 81 6.02 -12.40 5.69
C LYS A 81 7.26 -11.94 6.45
N GLN A 82 8.45 -12.13 5.89
CA GLN A 82 9.69 -11.71 6.53
C GLN A 82 9.77 -10.19 6.62
N CYS A 83 9.48 -9.48 5.53
CA CYS A 83 9.54 -8.02 5.53
C CYS A 83 8.53 -7.38 6.50
N LEU A 84 7.35 -7.98 6.68
CA LEU A 84 6.40 -7.57 7.72
C LEU A 84 6.97 -7.81 9.12
N LEU A 85 7.55 -8.98 9.37
CA LEU A 85 8.19 -9.26 10.67
C LEU A 85 9.30 -8.26 10.97
N ASP A 86 10.09 -7.87 9.96
CA ASP A 86 11.20 -6.92 10.13
C ASP A 86 10.72 -5.51 10.51
N VAL A 87 9.57 -5.05 10.00
CA VAL A 87 9.00 -3.75 10.38
C VAL A 87 8.20 -3.76 11.69
N PHE A 88 7.58 -4.89 12.03
CA PHE A 88 6.77 -5.01 13.26
C PHE A 88 7.60 -5.40 14.49
N SER A 89 8.67 -6.16 14.32
CA SER A 89 9.53 -6.63 15.44
C SER A 89 10.07 -5.49 16.33
N PRO A 90 10.55 -4.35 15.80
CA PRO A 90 11.05 -3.24 16.61
C PRO A 90 9.99 -2.57 17.51
N LEU A 91 8.70 -2.75 17.20
CA LEU A 91 7.61 -2.16 17.96
C LEU A 91 7.27 -2.95 19.23
N GLY A 92 7.76 -4.18 19.37
CA GLY A 92 7.51 -5.02 20.55
C GLY A 92 6.03 -5.39 20.75
N ILE A 93 5.22 -5.29 19.70
CA ILE A 93 3.79 -5.62 19.72
C ILE A 93 3.54 -7.01 19.15
N GLU A 94 2.67 -7.77 19.80
CA GLU A 94 2.16 -9.03 19.24
C GLU A 94 1.08 -8.71 18.22
N VAL A 95 1.31 -9.08 16.96
CA VAL A 95 0.43 -8.72 15.85
C VAL A 95 -0.08 -9.97 15.15
N LYS A 96 -1.38 -10.04 14.97
CA LYS A 96 -2.03 -11.00 14.07
C LYS A 96 -2.41 -10.28 12.79
N TRP A 97 -2.16 -10.89 11.64
CA TRP A 97 -2.41 -10.27 10.34
C TRP A 97 -3.87 -9.83 10.12
N ASN A 98 -4.84 -10.53 10.72
CA ASN A 98 -6.25 -10.18 10.63
C ASN A 98 -6.68 -9.07 11.61
N ASP A 99 -5.87 -8.74 12.61
CA ASP A 99 -6.12 -7.60 13.51
C ASP A 99 -5.66 -6.26 12.89
N LEU A 100 -4.92 -6.30 11.78
CA LEU A 100 -4.37 -5.13 11.09
C LEU A 100 -5.33 -4.58 10.02
N PHE A 101 -5.36 -3.27 9.79
CA PHE A 101 -5.83 -2.75 8.49
C PHE A 101 -4.74 -2.86 7.42
N TRP A 102 -5.12 -2.91 6.14
CA TRP A 102 -4.19 -3.16 5.04
C TRP A 102 -4.32 -2.13 3.92
N ALA A 103 -3.18 -1.64 3.46
CA ALA A 103 -3.06 -0.83 2.25
C ALA A 103 -1.97 -1.42 1.36
N VAL A 104 -2.35 -2.18 0.34
CA VAL A 104 -1.40 -2.83 -0.57
C VAL A 104 -1.49 -2.20 -1.95
N HIS A 105 -0.36 -1.76 -2.51
CA HIS A 105 -0.32 -1.22 -3.87
C HIS A 105 -0.79 -2.28 -4.88
N PRO A 106 -1.90 -2.07 -5.60
CA PRO A 106 -2.50 -3.09 -6.44
C PRO A 106 -1.91 -3.04 -7.86
N GLY A 107 -0.57 -3.09 -7.96
CA GLY A 107 0.13 -2.97 -9.25
C GLY A 107 -0.19 -4.11 -10.22
N ALA A 108 -0.54 -5.29 -9.68
CA ALA A 108 -1.15 -6.40 -10.39
C ALA A 108 -2.08 -7.16 -9.43
N MET A 109 -3.31 -7.46 -9.86
CA MET A 109 -4.32 -8.12 -9.00
C MET A 109 -3.85 -9.45 -8.41
N ALA A 110 -3.04 -10.21 -9.16
CA ALA A 110 -2.48 -11.47 -8.69
C ALA A 110 -1.58 -11.32 -7.45
N ILE A 111 -1.01 -10.13 -7.21
CA ILE A 111 -0.24 -9.84 -5.99
C ILE A 111 -1.17 -9.87 -4.77
N LEU A 112 -2.35 -9.23 -4.86
CA LEU A 112 -3.32 -9.22 -3.76
C LEU A 112 -3.79 -10.64 -3.41
N ASP A 113 -4.11 -11.44 -4.43
CA ASP A 113 -4.54 -12.84 -4.24
C ASP A 113 -3.46 -13.69 -3.55
N LYS A 114 -2.19 -13.46 -3.89
CA LYS A 114 -1.06 -14.16 -3.28
C LYS A 114 -0.84 -13.76 -1.83
N ILE A 115 -0.94 -12.47 -1.53
CA ILE A 115 -0.79 -11.95 -0.17
C ILE A 115 -1.90 -12.48 0.73
N GLU A 116 -3.17 -12.40 0.30
CA GLU A 116 -4.31 -12.95 1.05
C GLU A 116 -4.08 -14.43 1.40
N ARG A 117 -3.63 -15.23 0.43
CA ARG A 117 -3.40 -16.66 0.63
C ARG A 117 -2.25 -16.96 1.59
N VAL A 118 -1.11 -16.28 1.45
CA VAL A 118 0.11 -16.61 2.21
C VAL A 118 0.03 -16.12 3.65
N LEU A 119 -0.63 -14.97 3.86
CA LEU A 119 -0.85 -14.42 5.20
C LEU A 119 -2.14 -14.94 5.85
N LEU A 120 -2.93 -15.76 5.13
CA LEU A 120 -4.23 -16.27 5.57
C LEU A 120 -5.16 -15.13 6.02
N LEU A 121 -5.22 -14.08 5.20
CA LEU A 121 -6.09 -12.95 5.47
C LEU A 121 -7.56 -13.36 5.30
N GLU A 122 -8.40 -12.82 6.17
CA GLU A 122 -9.84 -12.95 6.06
C GLU A 122 -10.34 -12.28 4.77
N PRO A 123 -11.44 -12.78 4.17
CA PRO A 123 -12.09 -12.09 3.07
C PRO A 123 -12.45 -10.67 3.51
N GLY A 124 -12.06 -9.66 2.74
CA GLY A 124 -12.31 -8.27 3.11
C GLY A 124 -11.05 -7.45 3.38
N LYS A 125 -9.97 -8.08 3.89
CA LYS A 125 -8.80 -7.33 4.37
C LYS A 125 -8.13 -6.48 3.30
N LEU A 126 -8.09 -6.93 2.04
CA LEU A 126 -7.50 -6.16 0.93
C LEU A 126 -8.54 -5.44 0.06
N MET A 127 -9.78 -5.28 0.53
CA MET A 127 -10.86 -4.74 -0.29
C MET A 127 -10.63 -3.28 -0.69
N ALA A 128 -10.03 -2.44 0.14
CA ALA A 128 -9.66 -1.08 -0.27
C ALA A 128 -8.72 -1.09 -1.49
N SER A 129 -7.72 -1.98 -1.48
CA SER A 129 -6.78 -2.15 -2.59
C SER A 129 -7.47 -2.65 -3.86
N ARG A 130 -8.42 -3.60 -3.72
CA ARG A 130 -9.21 -4.14 -4.83
C ARG A 130 -10.18 -3.10 -5.41
N THR A 131 -10.83 -2.31 -4.57
CA THR A 131 -11.73 -1.23 -4.98
C THR A 131 -10.97 -0.19 -5.79
N VAL A 132 -9.83 0.30 -5.29
CA VAL A 132 -9.04 1.31 -6.02
C VAL A 132 -8.56 0.77 -7.37
N ALA A 133 -8.09 -0.47 -7.44
CA ALA A 133 -7.70 -1.07 -8.71
C ALA A 133 -8.87 -1.23 -9.70
N ARG A 134 -10.09 -1.50 -9.20
CA ARG A 134 -11.29 -1.62 -10.04
C ARG A 134 -11.75 -0.27 -10.57
N GLU A 135 -11.79 0.75 -9.71
CA GLU A 135 -12.34 2.06 -10.04
C GLU A 135 -11.33 2.96 -10.79
N TYR A 136 -10.05 2.87 -10.45
CA TYR A 136 -9.00 3.78 -10.94
C TYR A 136 -7.83 3.06 -11.64
N GLY A 137 -7.76 1.73 -11.57
CA GLY A 137 -6.61 1.00 -12.11
C GLY A 137 -5.28 1.34 -11.41
N ASN A 138 -4.19 1.18 -12.13
CA ASN A 138 -2.83 1.44 -11.67
C ASN A 138 -2.37 2.84 -12.12
N MET A 139 -2.42 3.79 -11.18
CA MET A 139 -1.94 5.18 -11.27
C MET A 139 -0.47 5.34 -10.81
N LEU A 140 0.33 4.28 -10.90
CA LEU A 140 1.71 4.23 -10.42
C LEU A 140 1.79 4.53 -8.91
N SER A 141 2.76 5.34 -8.48
CA SER A 141 2.97 5.66 -7.06
C SER A 141 1.75 6.32 -6.40
N ALA A 142 0.93 7.05 -7.15
CA ALA A 142 -0.25 7.71 -6.60
C ALA A 142 -1.31 6.71 -6.08
N THR A 143 -1.32 5.48 -6.59
CA THR A 143 -2.35 4.48 -6.24
C THR A 143 -2.34 4.14 -4.75
N ILE A 144 -1.19 4.09 -4.09
CA ILE A 144 -1.15 3.73 -2.66
C ILE A 144 -1.85 4.80 -1.80
N ILE A 145 -1.84 6.06 -2.23
CA ILE A 145 -2.53 7.15 -1.54
C ILE A 145 -4.05 6.98 -1.65
N PHE A 146 -4.55 6.64 -2.83
CA PHE A 146 -5.98 6.32 -3.02
C PHE A 146 -6.41 5.11 -2.19
N VAL A 147 -5.53 4.11 -2.04
CA VAL A 147 -5.82 2.94 -1.18
C VAL A 147 -5.91 3.34 0.29
N LEU A 148 -5.05 4.24 0.76
CA LEU A 148 -5.12 4.75 2.13
C LEU A 148 -6.41 5.53 2.38
N ASP A 149 -6.81 6.40 1.44
CA ASP A 149 -8.05 7.16 1.57
C ASP A 149 -9.30 6.26 1.56
N GLU A 150 -9.35 5.28 0.66
CA GLU A 150 -10.44 4.30 0.64
C GLU A 150 -10.44 3.45 1.92
N GLN A 151 -9.26 3.03 2.42
CA GLN A 151 -9.17 2.27 3.66
C GLN A 151 -9.65 3.11 4.86
N ARG A 152 -9.31 4.40 4.92
CA ARG A 152 -9.80 5.34 5.94
C ARG A 152 -11.32 5.42 5.91
N ARG A 153 -11.89 5.71 4.73
CA ARG A 153 -13.34 5.84 4.52
C ARG A 153 -14.09 4.57 4.94
N ARG A 154 -13.56 3.38 4.61
CA ARG A 154 -14.17 2.10 5.00
C ARG A 154 -14.11 1.87 6.51
N MET A 155 -13.02 2.24 7.19
CA MET A 155 -12.93 2.15 8.65
C MET A 155 -13.95 3.08 9.33
N GLU A 156 -14.25 4.23 8.75
CA GLU A 156 -15.26 5.18 9.25
C GLU A 156 -16.70 4.72 9.00
N GLU A 157 -16.99 4.21 7.80
CA GLU A 157 -18.36 3.87 7.38
C GLU A 157 -18.80 2.45 7.76
N GLU A 158 -17.88 1.48 7.73
CA GLU A 158 -18.20 0.06 7.92
C GLU A 158 -17.97 -0.40 9.38
N GLY A 159 -17.32 0.41 10.21
CA GLY A 159 -17.10 0.13 11.64
C GLY A 159 -16.00 -0.91 11.94
N GLU A 160 -15.29 -1.41 10.93
CA GLU A 160 -14.16 -2.34 11.09
C GLU A 160 -12.88 -1.59 11.49
N TRP A 161 -12.82 -1.18 12.75
CA TRP A 161 -11.68 -0.45 13.30
C TRP A 161 -10.48 -1.36 13.61
N ALA A 162 -9.30 -0.93 13.17
CA ALA A 162 -8.01 -1.50 13.56
C ALA A 162 -7.04 -0.37 13.94
N GLU A 163 -6.35 -0.51 15.07
CA GLU A 163 -5.39 0.50 15.53
C GLU A 163 -4.11 0.49 14.68
N TRP A 164 -3.66 -0.69 14.28
CA TRP A 164 -2.42 -0.90 13.55
C TRP A 164 -2.71 -1.35 12.12
N GLY A 165 -1.83 -0.99 11.20
CA GLY A 165 -1.94 -1.42 9.82
C GLY A 165 -0.62 -1.54 9.10
N ALA A 166 -0.65 -2.27 7.99
CA ALA A 166 0.49 -2.47 7.11
C ALA A 166 0.22 -1.80 5.76
N MET A 167 1.16 -0.96 5.33
CA MET A 167 1.22 -0.43 3.98
C MET A 167 2.35 -1.11 3.21
N VAL A 168 2.04 -1.61 2.01
CA VAL A 168 3.01 -2.33 1.16
C VAL A 168 3.00 -1.78 -0.26
N GLY A 169 4.17 -1.40 -0.77
CA GLY A 169 4.40 -0.91 -2.13
C GLY A 169 5.47 -1.72 -2.87
N PHE A 170 5.45 -1.66 -4.21
CA PHE A 170 6.40 -2.39 -5.05
C PHE A 170 6.98 -1.46 -6.12
N GLY A 171 8.31 -1.53 -6.34
CA GLY A 171 9.03 -0.65 -7.27
C GLY A 171 9.94 -1.38 -8.28
N PRO A 172 10.49 -0.66 -9.28
CA PRO A 172 11.45 -1.17 -10.25
C PRO A 172 12.69 -1.82 -9.62
N GLY A 173 13.24 -2.85 -10.28
CA GLY A 173 14.31 -3.69 -9.71
C GLY A 173 13.85 -4.67 -8.63
N PHE A 174 12.55 -4.68 -8.35
CA PHE A 174 11.87 -5.32 -7.21
C PHE A 174 12.38 -4.87 -5.84
N THR A 175 11.97 -3.66 -5.49
CA THR A 175 11.98 -3.19 -4.11
C THR A 175 10.59 -3.37 -3.53
N MET A 176 10.50 -3.94 -2.33
CA MET A 176 9.28 -3.96 -1.53
C MET A 176 9.40 -2.93 -0.41
N GLU A 177 8.54 -1.93 -0.46
CA GLU A 177 8.42 -0.88 0.55
C GLU A 177 7.37 -1.32 1.56
N THR A 178 7.72 -1.37 2.84
CA THR A 178 6.81 -1.75 3.92
C THR A 178 6.80 -0.70 5.00
N MET A 179 5.61 -0.40 5.51
CA MET A 179 5.44 0.62 6.53
C MET A 179 4.36 0.22 7.53
N VAL A 180 4.65 0.40 8.81
CA VAL A 180 3.66 0.25 9.88
C VAL A 180 2.96 1.59 10.10
N LEU A 181 1.64 1.53 10.04
CA LEU A 181 0.74 2.64 10.27
C LEU A 181 0.03 2.45 11.62
N GLN A 182 -0.17 3.54 12.35
CA GLN A 182 -1.08 3.57 13.51
C GLN A 182 -2.21 4.56 13.21
N ALA A 183 -3.44 4.07 13.19
CA ALA A 183 -4.63 4.90 13.00
C ALA A 183 -4.91 5.73 14.26
N THR A 184 -5.41 6.96 14.10
CA THR A 184 -5.58 7.88 15.23
C THR A 184 -6.91 7.69 15.96
N SER A 185 -6.96 8.06 17.24
CA SER A 185 -8.17 7.96 18.07
C SER A 185 -9.36 8.77 17.57
N ASN A 186 -9.18 9.71 16.63
CA ASN A 186 -10.26 10.51 16.08
C ASN A 186 -11.13 9.73 15.10
N LEU A 187 -10.53 8.83 14.33
CA LEU A 187 -11.27 7.89 13.50
C LEU A 187 -12.13 6.93 14.35
N LYS A 188 -11.79 6.71 15.63
CA LYS A 188 -12.57 5.91 16.58
C LYS A 188 -13.83 6.61 17.11
N LYS A 189 -13.94 7.94 16.96
CA LYS A 189 -15.01 8.75 17.57
C LYS A 189 -16.24 8.95 16.67
N ILE A 190 -16.22 8.45 15.44
CA ILE A 190 -17.35 8.52 14.50
C ILE A 190 -18.22 7.28 14.74
N ASN A 191 -19.06 7.32 15.78
CA ASN A 191 -20.16 6.38 16.05
C ASN A 191 -21.35 7.16 16.58
#